data_AF-A0AAN8KVH2-F1
#
_entry.id   AF-A0AAN8KVH2-F1
#
_cell.length_a   1.000
_cell.length_b   1.000
_cell.length_c   1.000
_cell.angle_alpha   90.00
_cell.angle_beta   90.00
_cell.angle_gamma   90.00
#
_symmetry.space_group_name_H-M   'P 1'
#
loop_
_entity.id
_entity.type
_entity.pdbx_description
1 polymer ?
#
loop_
_entity_poly.entity_id
_entity_poly.type
_entity_poly.pdbx_seq_one_letter_code
_entity_poly.pdbx_strand_id
1 'polypeptide(L)'
;MAVFMDLNISYKTDKKRLQSVIETAAHLGYSTVAINYVVDLQQKKQEIGKPKCVSELFDTFPIVQGKSRPIKVLNRLTVVASDPSHFRPTAEYKAYDLVAVYPKTEKLFHAACMTFDVDIICVAVTEKQPFFFKRSPVNGAIERGVFFEISYTPAIRDSTMRRYTIANAISLMETCKGKNVIVTSGAEKPLELRGPYDIANLGLLFGLSEGDGKAAISTNCRAVHLHGETRKTALGIVHTMKKDQLTERQEEEHVPASKRAKIETV
;
A
#
# COMPACT_ATOMS: atom_id res chain seq x y z
N MET A 1 12.25 5.29 16.39
CA MET A 1 11.38 4.08 16.50
C MET A 1 11.00 3.64 15.10
N ALA A 2 11.19 2.37 14.74
CA ALA A 2 10.86 1.87 13.40
C ALA A 2 9.35 2.05 13.11
N VAL A 3 9.03 2.45 11.88
CA VAL A 3 7.64 2.58 11.42
C VAL A 3 7.31 1.30 10.69
N PHE A 4 6.36 0.53 11.21
CA PHE A 4 5.87 -0.69 10.57
C PHE A 4 4.67 -0.37 9.70
N MET A 5 4.61 -0.99 8.52
CA MET A 5 3.58 -0.72 7.52
C MET A 5 3.09 -2.03 6.91
N ASP A 6 1.79 -2.14 6.65
CA ASP A 6 1.22 -3.24 5.87
C ASP A 6 0.58 -2.68 4.59
N LEU A 7 1.17 -3.00 3.44
CA LEU A 7 0.79 -2.40 2.17
C LEU A 7 -0.24 -3.24 1.38
N ASN A 8 -0.89 -4.23 2.01
CA ASN A 8 -1.85 -5.08 1.31
C ASN A 8 -3.02 -5.55 2.19
N ILE A 9 -3.96 -4.67 2.51
CA ILE A 9 -5.26 -5.07 3.07
C ILE A 9 -6.25 -5.20 1.91
N SER A 10 -6.87 -6.36 1.74
CA SER A 10 -7.78 -6.60 0.62
C SER A 10 -9.07 -5.78 0.77
N TYR A 11 -9.38 -4.95 -0.23
CA TYR A 11 -10.64 -4.20 -0.24
C TYR A 11 -11.85 -5.16 -0.39
N LYS A 12 -12.88 -4.95 0.44
CA LYS A 12 -14.18 -5.60 0.33
C LYS A 12 -15.29 -4.54 0.43
N THR A 13 -16.46 -4.84 -0.12
CA THR A 13 -17.63 -3.94 -0.08
C THR A 13 -18.17 -3.72 1.35
N ASP A 14 -17.92 -4.67 2.25
CA ASP A 14 -18.30 -4.57 3.66
C ASP A 14 -17.39 -3.59 4.43
N LYS A 15 -17.93 -2.40 4.70
CA LYS A 15 -17.26 -1.33 5.45
C LYS A 15 -16.90 -1.75 6.88
N LYS A 16 -17.79 -2.43 7.59
CA LYS A 16 -17.58 -2.79 9.01
C LYS A 16 -16.40 -3.75 9.16
N ARG A 17 -16.32 -4.73 8.25
CA ARG A 17 -15.22 -5.68 8.23
C ARG A 17 -13.89 -4.98 7.91
N LEU A 18 -13.88 -4.07 6.94
CA LEU A 18 -12.68 -3.30 6.61
C LEU A 18 -12.22 -2.42 7.79
N GLN A 19 -13.16 -1.76 8.47
CA GLN A 19 -12.86 -0.98 9.68
C GLN A 19 -12.23 -1.86 10.77
N SER A 20 -12.82 -3.02 11.06
CA SER A 20 -12.30 -3.96 12.06
C SER A 20 -10.87 -4.45 11.74
N VAL A 21 -10.55 -4.66 10.46
CA VAL A 21 -9.18 -5.03 10.04
C VAL A 21 -8.22 -3.86 10.31
N ILE A 22 -8.60 -2.63 10.00
CA ILE A 22 -7.76 -1.43 10.21
C ILE A 22 -7.55 -1.14 11.71
N GLU A 23 -8.59 -1.29 12.53
CA GLU A 23 -8.50 -1.20 14.00
C GLU A 23 -7.55 -2.25 14.57
N THR A 24 -7.64 -3.49 14.09
CA THR A 24 -6.75 -4.57 14.48
C THR A 24 -5.30 -4.27 14.07
N ALA A 25 -5.08 -3.71 12.87
CA ALA A 25 -3.76 -3.29 12.45
C ALA A 25 -3.19 -2.17 13.35
N ALA A 26 -4.00 -1.19 13.74
CA ALA A 26 -3.59 -0.15 14.68
C ALA A 26 -3.22 -0.73 16.05
N HIS A 27 -4.00 -1.69 16.54
CA HIS A 27 -3.73 -2.41 17.79
C HIS A 27 -2.42 -3.22 17.74
N LEU A 28 -2.12 -3.86 16.61
CA LEU A 28 -0.86 -4.59 16.40
C LEU A 28 0.37 -3.68 16.25
N GLY A 29 0.17 -2.36 16.11
CA GLY A 29 1.25 -1.38 16.03
C GLY A 29 1.63 -0.94 14.61
N TYR A 30 0.81 -1.24 13.59
CA TYR A 30 1.02 -0.72 12.24
C TYR A 30 0.71 0.77 12.19
N SER A 31 1.67 1.54 11.66
CA SER A 31 1.53 3.00 11.56
C SER A 31 0.86 3.43 10.26
N THR A 32 1.05 2.65 9.21
CA THR A 32 0.46 2.90 7.89
C THR A 32 -0.06 1.58 7.33
N VAL A 33 -1.26 1.63 6.74
CA VAL A 33 -1.83 0.51 6.00
C VAL A 33 -2.26 0.95 4.61
N ALA A 34 -2.24 0.04 3.63
CA ALA A 34 -2.78 0.31 2.31
C ALA A 34 -3.94 -0.62 1.97
N ILE A 35 -5.05 -0.04 1.53
CA ILE A 35 -6.22 -0.74 1.01
C ILE A 35 -5.96 -1.09 -0.45
N ASN A 36 -5.93 -2.38 -0.76
CA ASN A 36 -5.62 -2.91 -2.07
C ASN A 36 -6.90 -3.17 -2.88
N TYR A 37 -7.00 -2.50 -4.02
CA TYR A 37 -8.03 -2.69 -5.04
C TYR A 37 -7.45 -3.56 -6.14
N VAL A 38 -8.01 -4.75 -6.35
CA VAL A 38 -7.53 -5.68 -7.37
C VAL A 38 -8.40 -5.56 -8.62
N VAL A 39 -7.78 -5.32 -9.77
CA VAL A 39 -8.44 -5.26 -11.08
C VAL A 39 -7.84 -6.32 -11.99
N ASP A 40 -8.68 -7.20 -12.55
CA ASP A 40 -8.26 -8.21 -13.52
C ASP A 40 -8.59 -7.77 -14.94
N LEU A 41 -7.56 -7.31 -15.66
CA LEU A 41 -7.69 -6.81 -17.03
C LEU A 41 -7.88 -7.92 -18.07
N GLN A 42 -7.82 -9.20 -17.68
CA GLN A 42 -8.21 -10.28 -18.58
C GLN A 42 -9.73 -10.29 -18.83
N GLN A 43 -10.50 -9.85 -17.84
CA GLN A 43 -11.95 -9.74 -17.96
C GLN A 43 -12.26 -8.36 -18.54
N LYS A 44 -12.55 -8.29 -19.85
CA LYS A 44 -12.80 -7.07 -20.64
C LYS A 44 -13.90 -6.10 -20.10
N LYS A 45 -14.48 -6.37 -18.93
CA LYS A 45 -15.56 -5.60 -18.29
C LYS A 45 -15.15 -4.84 -17.02
N GLN A 46 -13.92 -4.97 -16.53
CA GLN A 46 -13.48 -4.23 -15.34
C GLN A 46 -12.68 -3.00 -15.73
N GLU A 47 -13.28 -1.83 -15.47
CA GLU A 47 -12.61 -0.54 -15.56
C GLU A 47 -11.90 -0.21 -14.25
N ILE A 48 -10.81 0.54 -14.33
CA ILE A 48 -10.09 1.04 -13.16
C ILE A 48 -10.89 2.20 -12.59
N GLY A 49 -11.66 1.91 -11.54
CA GLY A 49 -12.39 2.94 -10.79
C GLY A 49 -11.48 3.88 -10.01
N LYS A 50 -12.03 4.99 -9.52
CA LYS A 50 -11.35 5.83 -8.52
C LYS A 50 -11.36 5.14 -7.16
N PRO A 51 -10.29 5.26 -6.35
CA PRO A 51 -10.30 4.74 -4.99
C PRO A 51 -11.40 5.43 -4.17
N LYS A 52 -11.95 4.71 -3.18
CA LYS A 52 -12.91 5.33 -2.27
C LYS A 52 -12.22 6.38 -1.39
N CYS A 53 -12.99 7.39 -1.00
CA CYS A 53 -12.45 8.41 -0.12
C CYS A 53 -12.16 7.80 1.25
N VAL A 54 -10.89 7.88 1.66
CA VAL A 54 -10.42 7.27 2.91
C VAL A 54 -11.11 7.91 4.12
N SER A 55 -11.43 9.20 4.06
CA SER A 55 -12.13 9.93 5.13
C SER A 55 -13.55 9.44 5.37
N GLU A 56 -14.18 8.74 4.41
CA GLU A 56 -15.49 8.13 4.62
C GLU A 56 -15.42 6.84 5.44
N LEU A 57 -14.23 6.27 5.62
CA LEU A 57 -14.06 5.02 6.37
C LEU A 57 -14.23 5.22 7.87
N PHE A 58 -13.70 6.31 8.43
CA PHE A 58 -13.75 6.60 9.86
C PHE A 58 -13.97 8.09 10.08
N ASP A 59 -14.84 8.43 11.04
CA ASP A 59 -14.96 9.81 11.53
C ASP A 59 -13.68 10.23 12.28
N THR A 60 -13.07 9.28 12.99
CA THR A 60 -11.77 9.44 13.63
C THR A 60 -10.99 8.13 13.52
N PHE A 61 -9.79 8.19 12.94
CA PHE A 61 -8.96 7.01 12.75
C PHE A 61 -8.41 6.48 14.09
N PRO A 62 -8.28 5.15 14.24
CA PRO A 62 -7.77 4.56 15.47
C PRO A 62 -6.32 4.98 15.73
N ILE A 63 -6.01 5.21 17.01
CA ILE A 63 -4.66 5.52 17.46
C ILE A 63 -3.84 4.23 17.49
N VAL A 64 -2.63 4.31 16.93
CA VAL A 64 -1.72 3.16 16.84
C VAL A 64 -1.18 2.81 18.22
N GLN A 65 -1.25 1.54 18.61
CA GLN A 65 -0.73 1.09 19.90
C GLN A 65 0.77 1.41 20.04
N GLY A 66 1.14 1.98 21.18
CA GLY A 66 2.51 2.42 21.44
C GLY A 66 2.91 3.73 20.74
N LYS A 67 1.97 4.43 20.08
CA LYS A 67 2.18 5.75 19.48
C LYS A 67 1.00 6.67 19.77
N SER A 68 1.24 7.98 19.72
CA SER A 68 0.22 9.01 19.96
C SER A 68 -0.41 9.54 18.67
N ARG A 69 -0.31 8.80 17.56
CA ARG A 69 -0.74 9.23 16.23
C ARG A 69 -1.78 8.27 15.64
N PRO A 70 -2.76 8.78 14.89
CA PRO A 70 -3.71 7.94 14.16
C PRO A 70 -2.99 7.14 13.06
N ILE A 71 -3.57 5.99 12.72
CA ILE A 71 -3.09 5.18 11.60
C ILE A 71 -3.28 5.91 10.27
N LYS A 72 -2.25 5.90 9.40
CA LYS A 72 -2.35 6.43 8.04
C LYS A 72 -2.90 5.34 7.12
N VAL A 73 -3.90 5.67 6.31
CA VAL A 73 -4.48 4.73 5.34
C VAL A 73 -4.21 5.23 3.92
N LEU A 74 -3.66 4.37 3.09
CA LEU A 74 -3.32 4.61 1.69
C LEU A 74 -4.24 3.80 0.76
N ASN A 75 -4.35 4.24 -0.48
CA ASN A 75 -5.03 3.50 -1.53
C ASN A 75 -4.01 2.88 -2.49
N ARG A 76 -4.09 1.57 -2.66
CA ARG A 76 -3.23 0.79 -3.55
C ARG A 76 -4.06 0.13 -4.65
N LEU A 77 -3.58 0.18 -5.88
CA LEU A 77 -4.12 -0.60 -7.00
C LEU A 77 -3.21 -1.80 -7.28
N THR A 78 -3.76 -3.00 -7.45
CA THR A 78 -3.06 -4.16 -7.99
C THR A 78 -3.70 -4.56 -9.32
N VAL A 79 -2.92 -4.48 -10.39
CA VAL A 79 -3.35 -4.87 -11.73
C VAL A 79 -2.92 -6.31 -12.00
N VAL A 80 -3.90 -7.19 -12.17
CA VAL A 80 -3.69 -8.56 -12.63
C VAL A 80 -3.71 -8.54 -14.16
N ALA A 81 -2.60 -8.94 -14.77
CA ALA A 81 -2.47 -8.98 -16.22
C ALA A 81 -1.79 -10.27 -16.68
N SER A 82 -1.90 -10.56 -17.97
CA SER A 82 -1.22 -11.70 -18.61
C SER A 82 -0.41 -11.30 -19.83
N ASP A 83 -0.79 -10.21 -20.49
CA ASP A 83 -0.06 -9.65 -21.61
C ASP A 83 0.43 -8.23 -21.28
N PRO A 84 1.65 -7.85 -21.67
CA PRO A 84 2.18 -6.51 -21.43
C PRO A 84 1.30 -5.38 -22.00
N SER A 85 0.58 -5.62 -23.09
CA SER A 85 -0.28 -4.62 -23.74
C SER A 85 -1.49 -4.20 -22.90
N HIS A 86 -1.87 -4.99 -21.90
CA HIS A 86 -2.95 -4.68 -20.96
C HIS A 86 -2.54 -3.64 -19.94
N PHE A 87 -1.24 -3.55 -19.61
CA PHE A 87 -0.74 -2.53 -18.70
C PHE A 87 -0.48 -1.25 -19.48
N ARG A 88 -1.44 -0.32 -19.41
CA ARG A 88 -1.32 1.02 -19.98
C ARG A 88 -1.39 2.01 -18.83
N PRO A 89 -0.31 2.73 -18.51
CA PRO A 89 -0.35 3.79 -17.51
C PRO A 89 -1.33 4.87 -17.96
N THR A 90 -2.48 4.94 -17.32
CA THR A 90 -3.50 5.96 -17.57
C THR A 90 -3.62 6.89 -16.36
N ALA A 91 -4.38 7.98 -16.50
CA ALA A 91 -4.55 8.96 -15.41
C ALA A 91 -5.13 8.34 -14.13
N GLU A 92 -5.89 7.25 -14.26
CA GLU A 92 -6.50 6.49 -13.17
C GLU A 92 -5.45 5.91 -12.22
N TYR A 93 -4.29 5.49 -12.72
CA TYR A 93 -3.20 4.96 -11.89
C TYR A 93 -2.62 6.03 -10.96
N LYS A 94 -2.68 7.31 -11.35
CA LYS A 94 -2.22 8.44 -10.53
C LYS A 94 -3.19 8.76 -9.38
N ALA A 95 -4.43 8.26 -9.42
CA ALA A 95 -5.38 8.40 -8.32
C ALA A 95 -4.98 7.55 -7.10
N TYR A 96 -4.27 6.43 -7.30
CA TYR A 96 -3.81 5.54 -6.25
C TYR A 96 -2.44 5.93 -5.74
N ASP A 97 -2.23 5.87 -4.41
CA ASP A 97 -0.94 6.10 -3.74
C ASP A 97 0.12 5.12 -4.20
N LEU A 98 -0.25 3.84 -4.30
CA LEU A 98 0.63 2.75 -4.73
C LEU A 98 0.03 2.00 -5.91
N VAL A 99 0.88 1.60 -6.85
CA VAL A 99 0.51 0.73 -7.96
C VAL A 99 1.37 -0.53 -7.92
N ALA A 100 0.69 -1.67 -7.94
CA ALA A 100 1.28 -2.98 -8.01
C ALA A 100 0.82 -3.71 -9.27
N VAL A 101 1.64 -4.63 -9.75
CA VAL A 101 1.28 -5.55 -10.84
C VAL A 101 1.44 -6.99 -10.38
N TYR A 102 0.47 -7.84 -10.74
CA TYR A 102 0.53 -9.29 -10.56
C TYR A 102 0.75 -9.95 -11.93
N PRO A 103 2.00 -10.34 -12.26
CA PRO A 103 2.32 -10.92 -13.56
C PRO A 103 2.05 -12.43 -13.60
N LYS A 104 1.13 -12.87 -14.48
CA LYS A 104 0.85 -14.30 -14.71
C LYS A 104 1.82 -15.00 -15.69
N THR A 105 2.57 -14.24 -16.50
CA THR A 105 3.46 -14.78 -17.54
C THR A 105 4.88 -14.25 -17.38
N GLU A 106 5.87 -15.01 -17.84
CA GLU A 106 7.28 -14.60 -17.80
C GLU A 106 7.52 -13.32 -18.61
N LYS A 107 6.87 -13.19 -19.77
CA LYS A 107 6.96 -12.00 -20.63
C LYS A 107 6.46 -10.75 -19.91
N LEU A 108 5.34 -10.87 -19.20
CA LEU A 108 4.79 -9.76 -18.42
C LEU A 108 5.68 -9.44 -17.21
N PHE A 109 6.21 -10.45 -16.52
CA PHE A 109 7.16 -10.23 -15.43
C PHE A 109 8.41 -9.47 -15.88
N HIS A 110 8.97 -9.85 -17.04
CA HIS A 110 10.10 -9.14 -17.63
C HIS A 110 9.75 -7.67 -17.95
N ALA A 111 8.61 -7.43 -18.60
CA ALA A 111 8.14 -6.09 -18.90
C ALA A 111 7.90 -5.26 -17.62
N ALA A 112 7.28 -5.85 -16.60
CA ALA A 112 7.06 -5.21 -15.31
C ALA A 112 8.38 -4.76 -14.66
N CYS A 113 9.40 -5.62 -14.69
CA CYS A 113 10.70 -5.33 -14.15
C CYS A 113 11.44 -4.22 -14.91
N MET A 114 11.30 -4.15 -16.23
CA MET A 114 12.13 -3.28 -17.08
C MET A 114 11.46 -1.96 -17.47
N THR A 115 10.15 -1.98 -17.75
CA THR A 115 9.49 -0.85 -18.43
C THR A 115 8.29 -0.27 -17.69
N PHE A 116 7.61 -1.05 -16.83
CA PHE A 116 6.37 -0.57 -16.22
C PHE A 116 6.61 0.40 -15.08
N ASP A 117 5.92 1.54 -15.10
CA ASP A 117 5.90 2.51 -14.01
C ASP A 117 4.99 2.01 -12.85
N VAL A 118 5.54 1.11 -12.04
CA VAL A 118 4.90 0.48 -10.88
C VAL A 118 5.80 0.58 -9.66
N ASP A 119 5.21 0.53 -8.47
CA ASP A 119 5.92 0.58 -7.20
C ASP A 119 6.24 -0.85 -6.69
N ILE A 120 5.35 -1.80 -7.00
CA ILE A 120 5.39 -3.15 -6.45
C ILE A 120 5.15 -4.19 -7.56
N ILE A 121 5.92 -5.29 -7.54
CA ILE A 121 5.66 -6.50 -8.34
C ILE A 121 5.28 -7.64 -7.39
N CYS A 122 4.05 -8.12 -7.51
CA CYS A 122 3.53 -9.20 -6.68
C CYS A 122 4.10 -10.55 -7.12
N VAL A 123 4.54 -11.37 -6.17
CA VAL A 123 4.91 -12.77 -6.41
C VAL A 123 3.66 -13.65 -6.29
N ALA A 124 3.53 -14.68 -7.14
CA ALA A 124 2.45 -15.65 -6.98
C ALA A 124 2.65 -16.46 -5.70
N VAL A 125 1.59 -16.60 -4.91
CA VAL A 125 1.62 -17.27 -3.60
C VAL A 125 0.53 -18.35 -3.47
N THR A 126 -0.46 -18.33 -4.35
CA THR A 126 -1.58 -19.28 -4.36
C THR A 126 -1.33 -20.48 -5.27
N GLU A 127 -0.36 -20.41 -6.17
CA GLU A 127 -0.04 -21.43 -7.16
C GLU A 127 1.47 -21.58 -7.32
N LYS A 128 1.91 -22.70 -7.90
CA LYS A 128 3.31 -22.87 -8.28
C LYS A 128 3.65 -21.80 -9.30
N GLN A 129 4.71 -21.03 -9.05
CA GLN A 129 5.13 -19.98 -9.98
C GLN A 129 5.34 -20.60 -11.38
N PRO A 130 4.67 -20.06 -12.42
CA PRO A 130 4.69 -20.67 -13.75
C PRO A 130 6.00 -20.48 -14.50
N PHE A 131 6.91 -19.62 -14.00
CA PHE A 131 8.19 -19.30 -14.62
C PHE A 131 9.28 -19.06 -13.58
N PHE A 132 10.54 -19.08 -14.01
CA PHE A 132 11.68 -18.83 -13.13
C PHE A 132 12.03 -17.34 -13.06
N PHE A 133 12.51 -16.89 -11.91
CA PHE A 133 13.03 -15.54 -11.75
C PHE A 133 14.42 -15.43 -12.39
N LYS A 134 14.51 -14.73 -13.53
CA LYS A 134 15.79 -14.44 -14.17
C LYS A 134 16.47 -13.27 -13.47
N ARG A 135 17.80 -13.38 -13.28
CA ARG A 135 18.63 -12.35 -12.62
C ARG A 135 18.54 -10.97 -13.27
N SER A 136 18.63 -10.92 -14.60
CA SER A 136 18.63 -9.65 -15.33
C SER A 136 17.35 -8.82 -15.10
N PRO A 137 16.13 -9.36 -15.29
CA PRO A 137 14.88 -8.69 -14.90
C PRO A 137 14.85 -8.25 -13.44
N VAL A 138 15.19 -9.16 -12.51
CA VAL A 138 15.13 -8.86 -11.08
C VAL A 138 16.05 -7.70 -10.70
N ASN A 139 17.28 -7.68 -11.21
CA ASN A 139 18.22 -6.58 -10.97
C ASN A 139 17.74 -5.27 -11.60
N GLY A 140 17.17 -5.31 -12.80
CA GLY A 140 16.59 -4.12 -13.44
C GLY A 140 15.46 -3.50 -12.61
N ALA A 141 14.60 -4.32 -11.99
CA ALA A 141 13.57 -3.82 -11.08
C ALA A 141 14.17 -3.20 -9.80
N ILE A 142 15.21 -3.83 -9.24
CA ILE A 142 15.89 -3.34 -8.03
C ILE A 142 16.55 -1.98 -8.28
N GLU A 143 17.25 -1.82 -9.40
CA GLU A 143 17.93 -0.57 -9.79
C GLU A 143 16.94 0.57 -10.00
N ARG A 144 15.73 0.25 -10.48
CA ARG A 144 14.63 1.20 -10.65
C ARG A 144 13.91 1.56 -9.35
N GLY A 145 14.24 0.90 -8.23
CA GLY A 145 13.58 1.13 -6.94
C GLY A 145 12.23 0.43 -6.81
N VAL A 146 11.91 -0.54 -7.66
CA VAL A 146 10.69 -1.36 -7.58
C VAL A 146 10.90 -2.48 -6.56
N PHE A 147 9.86 -2.81 -5.81
CA PHE A 147 9.91 -3.84 -4.76
C PHE A 147 9.10 -5.07 -5.12
N PHE A 148 9.60 -6.24 -4.72
CA PHE A 148 8.90 -7.51 -4.83
C PHE A 148 8.10 -7.78 -3.57
N GLU A 149 6.84 -8.14 -3.74
CA GLU A 149 5.93 -8.40 -2.63
C GLU A 149 5.63 -9.88 -2.45
N ILE A 150 5.73 -10.32 -1.20
CA ILE A 150 5.31 -11.64 -0.74
C ILE A 150 4.15 -11.47 0.25
N SER A 151 2.95 -11.90 -0.14
CA SER A 151 1.80 -11.95 0.76
C SER A 151 1.83 -13.23 1.59
N TYR A 152 1.78 -13.11 2.93
CA TYR A 152 1.88 -14.26 3.81
C TYR A 152 0.53 -14.95 4.11
N THR A 153 -0.60 -14.27 3.92
CA THR A 153 -1.92 -14.82 4.29
C THR A 153 -2.22 -16.19 3.64
N PRO A 154 -1.88 -16.46 2.37
CA PRO A 154 -2.06 -17.78 1.78
C PRO A 154 -1.33 -18.90 2.54
N ALA A 155 -0.17 -18.61 3.14
CA ALA A 155 0.59 -19.59 3.91
C ALA A 155 -0.05 -19.97 5.25
N ILE A 156 -0.89 -19.11 5.82
CA ILE A 156 -1.64 -19.42 7.05
C ILE A 156 -3.01 -20.04 6.77
N ARG A 157 -3.61 -19.77 5.61
CA ARG A 157 -4.96 -20.28 5.25
C ARG A 157 -4.96 -21.75 4.87
N ASP A 158 -4.01 -22.18 4.04
CA ASP A 158 -4.01 -23.52 3.47
C ASP A 158 -2.59 -24.12 3.41
N SER A 159 -2.50 -25.42 3.67
CA SER A 159 -1.22 -26.15 3.71
C SER A 159 -0.57 -26.29 2.32
N THR A 160 -1.36 -26.33 1.26
CA THR A 160 -0.86 -26.40 -0.11
C THR A 160 -0.37 -25.03 -0.56
N MET A 161 -1.15 -23.96 -0.30
CA MET A 161 -0.71 -22.58 -0.54
C MET A 161 0.55 -22.22 0.27
N ARG A 162 0.70 -22.76 1.49
CA ARG A 162 1.92 -22.61 2.29
C ARG A 162 3.15 -23.13 1.56
N ARG A 163 3.08 -24.33 0.98
CA ARG A 163 4.19 -24.91 0.22
C ARG A 163 4.57 -24.03 -0.97
N TYR A 164 3.58 -23.53 -1.73
CA TYR A 164 3.85 -22.63 -2.85
C TYR A 164 4.42 -21.28 -2.42
N THR A 165 3.86 -20.67 -1.38
CA THR A 165 4.34 -19.38 -0.85
C THR A 165 5.82 -19.48 -0.46
N ILE A 166 6.20 -20.50 0.32
CA ILE A 166 7.58 -20.72 0.75
C ILE A 166 8.50 -21.01 -0.45
N ALA A 167 8.10 -21.92 -1.34
CA ALA A 167 8.93 -22.29 -2.49
C ALA A 167 9.16 -21.12 -3.45
N ASN A 168 8.12 -20.35 -3.76
CA ASN A 168 8.22 -19.19 -4.65
C ASN A 168 9.02 -18.05 -3.99
N ALA A 169 8.88 -17.85 -2.68
CA ALA A 169 9.68 -16.88 -1.92
C ALA A 169 11.18 -17.23 -1.94
N ILE A 170 11.54 -18.49 -1.67
CA ILE A 170 12.93 -18.97 -1.70
C ILE A 170 13.51 -18.79 -3.12
N SER A 171 12.75 -19.15 -4.15
CA SER A 171 13.16 -18.97 -5.56
C SER A 171 13.45 -17.50 -5.89
N LEU A 172 12.64 -16.56 -5.36
CA LEU A 172 12.93 -15.13 -5.48
C LEU A 172 14.21 -14.76 -4.71
N MET A 173 14.38 -15.21 -3.46
CA MET A 173 15.54 -14.87 -2.62
C MET A 173 16.86 -15.37 -3.22
N GLU A 174 16.87 -16.52 -3.88
CA GLU A 174 18.04 -17.02 -4.60
C GLU A 174 18.53 -16.03 -5.67
N THR A 175 17.61 -15.26 -6.24
CA THR A 175 17.84 -14.30 -7.31
C THR A 175 18.08 -12.87 -6.79
N CYS A 176 17.21 -12.33 -5.93
CA CYS A 176 17.30 -10.96 -5.44
C CYS A 176 18.25 -10.78 -4.24
N LYS A 177 18.62 -11.88 -3.56
CA LYS A 177 19.47 -11.87 -2.35
C LYS A 177 18.92 -10.96 -1.24
N GLY A 178 17.60 -10.97 -1.04
CA GLY A 178 16.92 -10.17 0.00
C GLY A 178 16.72 -8.70 -0.34
N LYS A 179 17.22 -8.22 -1.49
CA LYS A 179 17.08 -6.82 -1.91
C LYS A 179 15.68 -6.51 -2.41
N ASN A 180 15.17 -5.35 -2.00
CA ASN A 180 13.87 -4.80 -2.40
C ASN A 180 12.70 -5.77 -2.22
N VAL A 181 12.65 -6.47 -1.09
CA VAL A 181 11.53 -7.37 -0.76
C VAL A 181 10.66 -6.72 0.32
N ILE A 182 9.35 -6.79 0.15
CA ILE A 182 8.36 -6.47 1.18
C ILE A 182 7.51 -7.69 1.51
N VAL A 183 7.12 -7.80 2.78
CA VAL A 183 6.17 -8.82 3.24
C VAL A 183 4.89 -8.12 3.68
N THR A 184 3.76 -8.58 3.16
CA THR A 184 2.45 -7.94 3.36
C THR A 184 1.41 -8.98 3.77
N SER A 185 0.30 -8.54 4.35
CA SER A 185 -0.72 -9.49 4.78
C SER A 185 -1.49 -10.08 3.61
N GLY A 186 -2.10 -9.27 2.77
CA GLY A 186 -3.19 -9.72 1.90
C GLY A 186 -4.45 -10.08 2.70
N ALA A 187 -4.57 -9.57 3.94
CA ALA A 187 -5.63 -9.96 4.86
C ALA A 187 -7.01 -9.51 4.37
N GLU A 188 -7.99 -10.41 4.51
CA GLU A 188 -9.42 -10.11 4.35
C GLU A 188 -10.16 -10.13 5.69
N LYS A 189 -9.57 -10.73 6.73
CA LYS A 189 -10.15 -10.88 8.06
C LYS A 189 -9.17 -10.35 9.13
N PRO A 190 -9.66 -9.78 10.23
CA PRO A 190 -8.81 -9.30 11.33
C PRO A 190 -7.85 -10.39 11.85
N LEU A 191 -8.34 -11.63 11.97
CA LEU A 191 -7.58 -12.78 12.48
C LEU A 191 -6.45 -13.26 11.57
N GLU A 192 -6.33 -12.72 10.36
CA GLU A 192 -5.24 -13.03 9.42
C GLU A 192 -4.05 -12.08 9.61
N LEU A 193 -4.24 -10.97 10.32
CA LEU A 193 -3.14 -10.07 10.67
C LEU A 193 -2.22 -10.70 11.73
N ARG A 194 -0.94 -10.37 11.66
CA ARG A 194 0.08 -10.78 12.63
C ARG A 194 0.85 -9.56 13.12
N GLY A 195 1.46 -9.66 14.30
CA GLY A 195 2.32 -8.60 14.81
C GLY A 195 3.53 -8.38 13.89
N PRO A 196 4.05 -7.15 13.76
CA PRO A 196 5.19 -6.88 12.88
C PRO A 196 6.39 -7.80 13.16
N TYR A 197 6.73 -8.05 14.43
CA TYR A 197 7.86 -8.91 14.77
C TYR A 197 7.62 -10.39 14.41
N ASP A 198 6.38 -10.87 14.47
CA ASP A 198 6.05 -12.23 14.02
C ASP A 198 6.26 -12.38 12.51
N ILE A 199 5.92 -11.33 11.74
CA ILE A 199 6.14 -11.31 10.30
C ILE A 199 7.63 -11.22 9.98
N ALA A 200 8.41 -10.44 10.74
CA ALA A 200 9.86 -10.39 10.56
C ALA A 200 10.49 -11.79 10.76
N ASN A 201 10.03 -12.54 11.76
CA ASN A 201 10.44 -13.92 11.99
C ASN A 201 9.95 -14.86 10.88
N LEU A 202 8.73 -14.67 10.37
CA LEU A 202 8.23 -15.41 9.21
C LEU A 202 9.08 -15.16 7.95
N GLY A 203 9.66 -13.97 7.81
CA GLY A 203 10.61 -13.63 6.75
C GLY A 203 11.81 -14.57 6.68
N LEU A 204 12.27 -15.10 7.83
CA LEU A 204 13.36 -16.09 7.87
C LEU A 204 12.99 -17.37 7.11
N LEU A 205 11.73 -17.82 7.21
CA LEU A 205 11.22 -18.97 6.47
C LEU A 205 11.15 -18.72 4.95
N PHE A 206 11.09 -17.46 4.54
CA PHE A 206 11.14 -17.04 3.15
C PHE A 206 12.58 -16.89 2.63
N GLY A 207 13.60 -17.10 3.47
CA GLY A 207 15.01 -16.98 3.10
C GLY A 207 15.59 -15.57 3.28
N LEU A 208 14.89 -14.68 3.98
CA LEU A 208 15.44 -13.38 4.39
C LEU A 208 16.38 -13.54 5.58
N SER A 209 17.35 -12.65 5.71
CA SER A 209 18.12 -12.51 6.96
C SER A 209 17.25 -11.87 8.05
N GLU A 210 17.68 -11.92 9.31
CA GLU A 210 16.96 -11.25 10.42
C GLU A 210 16.80 -9.74 10.17
N GLY A 211 17.86 -9.10 9.67
CA GLY A 211 17.86 -7.69 9.30
C GLY A 211 16.88 -7.41 8.15
N ASP A 212 16.92 -8.22 7.10
CA ASP A 212 16.06 -8.05 5.93
C ASP A 212 14.59 -8.36 6.25
N GLY A 213 14.31 -9.34 7.11
CA GLY A 213 12.96 -9.67 7.58
C GLY A 213 12.31 -8.48 8.28
N LYS A 214 13.06 -7.79 9.16
CA LYS A 214 12.59 -6.55 9.79
C LYS A 214 12.50 -5.38 8.80
N ALA A 215 13.45 -5.28 7.86
CA ALA A 215 13.43 -4.24 6.84
C ALA A 215 12.23 -4.38 5.88
N ALA A 216 11.82 -5.61 5.56
CA ALA A 216 10.74 -5.93 4.63
C ALA A 216 9.36 -5.43 5.07
N ILE A 217 9.17 -5.15 6.36
CA ILE A 217 7.93 -4.60 6.94
C ILE A 217 8.07 -3.15 7.43
N SER A 218 9.28 -2.59 7.33
CA SER A 218 9.61 -1.25 7.84
C SER A 218 10.30 -0.41 6.78
N THR A 219 11.64 -0.44 6.71
CA THR A 219 12.44 0.41 5.81
C THR A 219 12.04 0.25 4.35
N ASN A 220 11.84 -0.99 3.90
CA ASN A 220 11.47 -1.29 2.51
C ASN A 220 10.06 -0.80 2.20
N CYS A 221 9.09 -1.00 3.10
CA CYS A 221 7.74 -0.45 2.95
C CYS A 221 7.75 1.08 2.89
N ARG A 222 8.62 1.74 3.67
CA ARG A 222 8.79 3.19 3.62
C ARG A 222 9.37 3.65 2.27
N ALA A 223 10.32 2.90 1.73
CA ALA A 223 10.89 3.18 0.41
C ALA A 223 9.83 3.03 -0.70
N VAL A 224 8.98 2.00 -0.63
CA VAL A 224 7.83 1.82 -1.53
C VAL A 224 6.85 2.99 -1.44
N HIS A 225 6.52 3.41 -0.22
CA HIS A 225 5.64 4.57 0.00
C HIS A 225 6.22 5.84 -0.66
N LEU A 226 7.52 6.09 -0.51
CA LEU A 226 8.19 7.22 -1.12
C LEU A 226 8.26 7.11 -2.65
N HIS A 227 8.50 5.91 -3.18
CA HIS A 227 8.50 5.65 -4.63
C HIS A 227 7.12 6.01 -5.23
N GLY A 228 6.03 5.61 -4.58
CA GLY A 228 4.67 5.98 -4.99
C GLY A 228 4.41 7.50 -4.95
N GLU A 229 4.94 8.21 -3.95
CA GLU A 229 4.87 9.68 -3.91
C GLU A 229 5.61 10.30 -5.09
N THR A 230 6.82 9.80 -5.42
CA THR A 230 7.59 10.32 -6.57
C THR A 230 6.90 10.07 -7.91
N ARG A 231 6.24 8.92 -8.08
CA ARG A 231 5.43 8.57 -9.27
C ARG A 231 4.23 9.51 -9.46
N LYS A 232 3.60 9.94 -8.37
CA LYS A 232 2.50 10.94 -8.43
C LYS A 232 2.98 12.32 -8.83
N THR A 233 4.21 12.66 -8.46
CA THR A 233 4.85 13.93 -8.77
C THR A 233 5.65 13.86 -10.08
N ALA A 234 6.29 14.96 -10.47
CA ALA A 234 7.20 14.98 -11.61
C ALA A 234 8.60 14.44 -11.23
N LEU A 235 8.68 13.20 -10.74
CA LEU A 235 9.92 12.43 -10.52
C LEU A 235 11.04 13.20 -9.77
N GLY A 236 10.67 13.99 -8.75
CA GLY A 236 11.62 14.74 -7.94
C GLY A 236 11.12 16.12 -7.46
N ILE A 237 10.03 16.63 -8.01
CA ILE A 237 9.45 17.93 -7.60
C ILE A 237 8.19 17.71 -6.76
N VAL A 238 8.27 17.97 -5.47
CA VAL A 238 7.11 17.92 -4.55
C VAL A 238 6.44 19.30 -4.54
N HIS A 239 5.29 19.41 -5.21
CA HIS A 239 4.47 20.63 -5.20
C HIS A 239 3.37 20.52 -4.13
N THR A 240 3.54 21.25 -3.03
CA THR A 240 2.55 21.33 -1.94
C THR A 240 1.90 22.71 -1.90
N MET A 241 0.57 22.78 -1.97
CA MET A 241 -0.14 24.00 -1.62
C MET A 241 -0.42 23.99 -0.13
N LYS A 242 0.16 24.93 0.61
CA LYS A 242 -0.24 25.19 1.98
C LYS A 242 -1.61 25.87 1.91
N LYS A 243 -2.68 25.15 2.27
CA LYS A 243 -3.94 25.82 2.57
C LYS A 243 -3.74 26.56 3.88
N ASP A 244 -3.78 27.88 3.83
CA ASP A 244 -4.01 28.66 5.05
C ASP A 244 -5.34 28.17 5.62
N GLN A 245 -5.30 27.65 6.84
CA GLN A 245 -6.52 27.38 7.58
C GLN A 245 -7.20 28.73 7.70
N LEU A 246 -8.31 28.92 6.98
CA LEU A 246 -9.23 30.02 7.26
C LEU A 246 -9.57 29.88 8.73
N THR A 247 -9.04 30.80 9.52
CA THR A 247 -9.46 31.04 10.90
C THR A 247 -10.93 31.43 10.83
N GLU A 248 -11.83 30.44 10.92
CA GLU A 248 -13.21 30.65 11.37
C GLU A 248 -13.21 30.99 12.87
N ARG A 249 -12.44 32.01 13.25
CA ARG A 249 -12.45 32.61 14.57
C ARG A 249 -12.38 34.11 14.38
N GLN A 250 -13.51 34.75 14.69
CA GLN A 250 -13.73 36.19 14.86
C GLN A 250 -14.15 36.97 13.60
N GLU A 251 -15.37 36.71 13.13
CA GLU A 251 -16.25 37.77 12.60
C GLU A 251 -17.60 37.72 13.34
N GLU A 252 -17.56 37.72 14.68
CA GLU A 252 -18.64 38.27 15.48
C GLU A 252 -18.06 39.45 16.29
N GLU A 253 -18.73 40.59 16.17
CA GLU A 253 -18.50 41.84 16.90
C GLU A 253 -17.27 42.69 16.51
N HIS A 254 -17.45 43.53 15.49
CA HIS A 254 -16.98 44.91 15.58
C HIS A 254 -17.90 45.85 14.78
N VAL A 255 -19.11 46.10 15.30
CA VAL A 255 -19.90 47.26 14.89
C VAL A 255 -19.36 48.48 15.66
N PRO A 256 -18.82 49.51 15.00
CA PRO A 256 -18.32 50.69 15.70
C PRO A 256 -19.49 51.49 16.29
N ALA A 257 -19.47 51.67 17.61
CA ALA A 257 -20.42 52.49 18.34
C ALA A 257 -20.19 53.99 18.08
N SER A 258 -20.67 54.51 16.96
CA SER A 258 -20.87 55.95 16.81
C SER A 258 -21.99 56.28 15.82
N LYS A 259 -23.10 56.76 16.38
CA LYS A 259 -24.27 57.49 15.82
C LYS A 259 -25.60 56.82 16.18
N ARG A 260 -25.89 56.76 17.49
CA ARG A 260 -27.28 56.77 17.94
C ARG A 260 -27.79 58.21 17.78
N ALA A 261 -28.73 58.40 16.86
CA ALA A 261 -29.49 59.63 16.74
C ALA A 261 -30.25 59.89 18.05
N LYS A 262 -30.18 61.12 18.56
CA LYS A 262 -31.05 61.59 19.65
C LYS A 262 -32.48 61.60 19.14
N ILE A 263 -33.36 60.88 19.83
CA ILE A 263 -34.80 61.10 19.78
C ILE A 263 -35.07 62.16 20.84
N GLU A 264 -35.52 63.35 20.43
CA GLU A 264 -36.06 64.37 21.32
C GLU A 264 -37.50 64.00 21.71
N THR A 265 -37.75 63.93 23.01
CA THR A 265 -39.08 63.98 23.62
C THR A 265 -39.45 65.43 23.86
N VAL A 266 -40.52 65.92 23.21
CA VAL A 266 -41.75 66.52 23.82
C VAL A 266 -42.88 66.35 22.81
#